data_AF-A0A7J3HPC2-F1
#
_entry.id   AF-A0A7J3HPC2-F1
#
_cell.length_a   1.000
_cell.length_b   1.000
_cell.length_c   1.000
_cell.angle_alpha   90.00
_cell.angle_beta   90.00
_cell.angle_gamma   90.00
#
_symmetry.space_group_name_H-M   'P 1'
#
loop_
_entity.id
_entity.type
_entity.pdbx_description
1 polymer ?
#
loop_
_entity_poly.entity_id
_entity_poly.type
_entity_poly.pdbx_seq_one_letter_code
_entity_poly.pdbx_strand_id
1 'polypeptide(L)'
;MTTNYVQPSRAVNISAVLSNFSFFPHCLTTIRRILNTNKQKIYTSINTRTTMYWILVVKDHRSADKRDISALEVLNNRVKYGFWSISSKNPYVKKINPGDIGVFLATGREARVFAGECTVTSKPMPLDLAHKKLLEGYPSTLSDSYFTIDGKLWEKPKEAEKAAAKLSFIKNKSKWYAYFQGTLKPIPQTDYEALKTL
;
A
#
# COMPACT_ATOMS: atom_id res chain seq x y z
N MET A 1 35.01 -16.43 1.34
CA MET A 1 34.08 -15.63 0.52
C MET A 1 33.66 -14.43 1.34
N THR A 2 34.38 -13.33 1.17
CA THR A 2 34.28 -12.09 1.95
C THR A 2 33.32 -11.13 1.27
N THR A 3 32.37 -10.60 2.05
CA THR A 3 31.34 -9.65 1.64
C THR A 3 31.93 -8.25 1.49
N ASN A 4 31.83 -7.66 0.30
CA ASN A 4 32.17 -6.26 0.05
C ASN A 4 31.08 -5.35 0.63
N TYR A 5 31.41 -4.64 1.71
CA TYR A 5 30.58 -3.61 2.33
C TYR A 5 30.83 -2.29 1.60
N VAL A 6 29.84 -1.79 0.85
CA VAL A 6 29.90 -0.49 0.18
C VAL A 6 29.63 0.61 1.22
N GLN A 7 30.62 1.46 1.46
CA GLN A 7 30.51 2.62 2.35
C GLN A 7 29.54 3.68 1.78
N PRO A 8 28.62 4.25 2.58
CA PRO A 8 27.84 5.40 2.16
C PRO A 8 28.72 6.65 2.03
N SER A 9 28.54 7.36 0.92
CA SER A 9 29.17 8.64 0.60
C SER A 9 29.01 9.64 1.75
N ARG A 10 30.15 10.21 2.19
CA ARG A 10 30.25 11.23 3.24
C ARG A 10 29.22 12.34 3.06
N ALA A 11 28.35 12.52 4.06
CA ALA A 11 27.63 13.77 4.25
C ALA A 11 28.66 14.90 4.41
N VAL A 12 28.63 15.88 3.51
CA VAL A 12 29.45 17.09 3.64
C VAL A 12 28.96 17.83 4.88
N ASN A 13 29.79 17.90 5.91
CA ASN A 13 29.51 18.64 7.12
C ASN A 13 29.67 20.15 6.82
N ILE A 14 28.59 20.81 6.41
CA ILE A 14 28.59 22.22 5.95
C ILE A 14 29.04 23.19 7.06
N SER A 15 28.97 22.78 8.34
CA SER A 15 29.49 23.56 9.47
C SER A 15 31.00 23.79 9.42
N ALA A 16 31.77 22.92 8.76
CA ALA A 16 33.22 23.04 8.64
C ALA A 16 33.68 23.98 7.50
N VAL A 17 32.80 24.36 6.58
CA VAL A 17 33.15 25.26 5.46
C VAL A 17 33.03 26.74 5.87
N LEU A 18 32.30 27.04 6.93
CA LEU A 18 32.04 28.41 7.38
C LEU A 18 33.02 28.94 8.43
N SER A 19 33.99 28.14 8.89
CA SER A 19 34.97 28.57 9.90
C SER A 19 36.23 29.25 9.31
N ASN A 20 36.40 29.27 7.98
CA ASN A 20 37.59 29.84 7.32
C ASN A 20 37.35 31.15 6.54
N PHE A 21 36.17 31.78 6.68
CA PHE A 21 35.88 33.06 6.05
C PHE A 21 35.59 34.14 7.11
N SER A 22 36.65 34.57 7.80
CA SER A 22 36.63 35.71 8.71
C SER A 22 37.21 36.97 8.05
N PHE A 23 36.78 37.28 6.84
CA PHE A 23 37.01 38.58 6.19
C PHE A 23 35.81 38.85 5.26
N PHE A 24 35.25 40.07 5.30
CA PHE A 24 34.06 40.57 4.58
C PHE A 24 32.68 40.40 5.26
N PRO A 25 32.30 41.34 6.16
CA PRO A 25 30.99 41.35 6.82
C PRO A 25 29.79 41.65 5.90
N HIS A 26 29.99 42.03 4.64
CA HIS A 26 28.89 42.27 3.69
C HIS A 26 28.51 41.08 2.80
N CYS A 27 29.31 40.02 2.75
CA CYS A 27 29.01 38.83 1.91
C CYS A 27 28.22 37.74 2.66
N LEU A 28 28.34 37.70 3.99
CA LEU A 28 27.73 36.66 4.84
C LEU A 28 26.20 36.74 4.92
N THR A 29 25.62 37.94 4.79
CA THR A 29 24.16 38.14 4.85
C THR A 29 23.46 37.54 3.64
N THR A 30 24.08 37.61 2.46
CA THR A 30 23.55 37.08 1.20
C THR A 30 23.59 35.54 1.19
N ILE A 31 24.69 34.94 1.67
CA ILE A 31 24.84 33.47 1.75
C ILE A 31 23.86 32.87 2.75
N ARG A 32 23.63 33.49 3.91
CA ARG A 32 22.61 33.05 4.87
C ARG A 32 21.19 33.11 4.29
N ARG A 33 20.88 34.14 3.49
CA ARG A 33 19.56 34.29 2.84
C ARG A 33 19.33 33.22 1.77
N ILE A 34 20.34 32.88 0.97
CA ILE A 34 20.29 31.82 -0.06
C ILE A 34 20.17 30.43 0.57
N LEU A 35 20.89 30.15 1.65
CA LEU A 35 20.81 28.86 2.35
C LEU A 35 19.44 28.66 3.04
N ASN A 36 18.83 29.71 3.59
CA ASN A 36 17.48 29.63 4.16
C ASN A 36 16.37 29.48 3.11
N THR A 37 16.46 30.20 1.99
CA THR A 37 15.50 30.03 0.88
C THR A 37 15.59 28.64 0.23
N ASN A 38 16.78 28.04 0.17
CA ASN A 38 16.95 26.67 -0.31
C ASN A 38 16.49 25.62 0.72
N LYS A 39 16.71 25.80 2.02
CA LYS A 39 16.11 24.92 3.04
C LYS A 39 14.60 24.94 2.98
N GLN A 40 13.98 26.13 2.89
CA GLN A 40 12.53 26.22 2.74
C GLN A 40 12.06 25.55 1.45
N LYS A 41 12.69 25.77 0.28
CA LYS A 41 12.33 25.04 -0.95
C LYS A 41 12.51 23.51 -0.87
N ILE A 42 13.48 23.01 -0.12
CA ILE A 42 13.73 21.57 0.06
C ILE A 42 12.73 20.95 1.05
N TYR A 43 12.28 21.69 2.08
CA TYR A 43 11.23 21.23 2.99
C TYR A 43 9.83 21.33 2.36
N THR A 44 9.59 22.29 1.46
CA THR A 44 8.30 22.42 0.74
C THR A 44 8.17 21.49 -0.47
N SER A 45 9.22 20.74 -0.86
CA SER A 45 9.16 19.78 -1.97
C SER A 45 8.94 18.32 -1.54
N ILE A 46 8.87 18.05 -0.22
CA ILE A 46 8.29 16.80 0.28
C ILE A 46 6.78 16.96 0.11
N ASN A 47 6.32 16.70 -1.10
CA ASN A 47 4.91 16.56 -1.45
C ASN A 47 4.37 15.39 -0.62
N THR A 48 3.98 15.66 0.63
CA THR A 48 3.42 14.69 1.57
C THR A 48 2.02 14.38 1.10
N ARG A 49 1.95 13.58 0.03
CA ARG A 49 0.70 13.00 -0.44
C ARG A 49 0.04 12.30 0.74
N THR A 50 -1.20 12.66 1.01
CA THR A 50 -2.00 12.03 2.07
C THR A 50 -2.06 10.52 1.83
N THR A 51 -1.64 9.75 2.84
CA THR A 51 -1.75 8.28 2.84
C THR A 51 -3.20 7.88 2.65
N MET A 52 -3.48 7.07 1.62
CA MET A 52 -4.80 6.53 1.39
C MET A 52 -4.96 5.17 2.08
N TYR A 53 -6.17 4.88 2.54
CA TYR A 53 -6.51 3.62 3.18
C TYR A 53 -7.45 2.82 2.30
N TRP A 54 -7.18 1.52 2.19
CA TRP A 54 -7.83 0.64 1.23
C TRP A 54 -8.35 -0.64 1.89
N ILE A 55 -9.42 -1.18 1.33
CA ILE A 55 -9.81 -2.58 1.50
C ILE A 55 -9.51 -3.31 0.20
N LEU A 56 -8.68 -4.33 0.31
CA LEU A 56 -8.27 -5.21 -0.77
C LEU A 56 -9.12 -6.46 -0.68
N VAL A 57 -10.06 -6.60 -1.62
CA VAL A 57 -11.10 -7.64 -1.58
C VAL A 57 -10.70 -8.81 -2.47
N VAL A 58 -10.68 -10.00 -1.88
CA VAL A 58 -10.46 -11.27 -2.58
C VAL A 58 -11.67 -12.17 -2.39
N LYS A 59 -11.94 -12.98 -3.40
CA LYS A 59 -13.07 -13.92 -3.46
C LYS A 59 -12.58 -15.33 -3.72
N ASP A 60 -13.48 -16.31 -3.62
CA ASP A 60 -13.17 -17.64 -4.13
C ASP A 60 -12.86 -17.58 -5.62
N HIS A 61 -11.89 -18.37 -6.04
CA HIS A 61 -11.47 -18.49 -7.42
C HIS A 61 -11.77 -19.90 -7.94
N ARG A 62 -11.83 -20.03 -9.26
CA ARG A 62 -11.94 -21.31 -9.93
C ARG A 62 -10.77 -21.51 -10.87
N SER A 63 -10.04 -22.61 -10.68
CA SER A 63 -8.92 -22.97 -11.52
C SER A 63 -9.36 -23.50 -12.89
N ALA A 64 -8.42 -23.68 -13.81
CA ALA A 64 -8.69 -24.22 -15.14
C ALA A 64 -9.18 -25.69 -15.09
N ASP A 65 -8.67 -26.46 -14.13
CA ASP A 65 -9.07 -27.83 -13.78
C ASP A 65 -10.38 -27.88 -12.96
N LYS A 66 -11.11 -26.77 -12.88
CA LYS A 66 -12.42 -26.63 -12.21
C LYS A 66 -12.40 -26.82 -10.68
N ARG A 67 -11.22 -26.89 -10.06
CA ARG A 67 -11.06 -26.86 -8.60
C ARG A 67 -11.46 -25.48 -8.07
N ASP A 68 -12.19 -25.48 -6.96
CA ASP A 68 -12.47 -24.27 -6.19
C ASP A 68 -11.24 -23.94 -5.31
N ILE A 69 -10.79 -22.70 -5.37
CA ILE A 69 -9.70 -22.16 -4.56
C ILE A 69 -10.33 -21.14 -3.61
N SER A 70 -10.19 -21.35 -2.29
CA SER A 70 -10.85 -20.48 -1.31
C SER A 70 -10.25 -19.08 -1.32
N ALA A 71 -11.06 -18.07 -0.97
CA ALA A 71 -10.59 -16.68 -0.86
C ALA A 71 -9.38 -16.52 0.08
N LEU A 72 -9.29 -17.35 1.13
CA LEU A 72 -8.16 -17.36 2.06
C LEU A 72 -6.90 -17.97 1.43
N GLU A 73 -7.03 -19.02 0.62
CA GLU A 73 -5.91 -19.61 -0.12
C GLU A 73 -5.32 -18.60 -1.13
N VAL A 74 -6.17 -17.91 -1.88
CA VAL A 74 -5.75 -16.84 -2.79
C VAL A 74 -5.09 -15.69 -2.03
N LEU A 75 -5.65 -15.30 -0.88
CA LEU A 75 -5.04 -14.27 -0.03
C LEU A 75 -3.64 -14.67 0.45
N ASN A 76 -3.49 -15.89 0.96
CA ASN A 76 -2.22 -16.43 1.44
C ASN A 76 -1.13 -16.33 0.36
N ASN A 77 -1.47 -16.73 -0.87
CA ASN A 77 -0.53 -16.66 -1.98
C ASN A 77 -0.15 -15.21 -2.33
N ARG A 78 -1.11 -14.29 -2.40
CA ARG A 78 -0.83 -12.88 -2.67
C ARG A 78 0.06 -12.23 -1.62
N VAL A 79 -0.15 -12.55 -0.35
CA VAL A 79 0.71 -12.09 0.74
C VAL A 79 2.10 -12.71 0.65
N LYS A 80 2.17 -14.03 0.43
CA LYS A 80 3.44 -14.77 0.26
C LYS A 80 4.31 -14.21 -0.87
N TYR A 81 3.70 -13.88 -2.00
CA TYR A 81 4.41 -13.36 -3.18
C TYR A 81 4.49 -11.84 -3.23
N GLY A 82 3.89 -11.13 -2.27
CA GLY A 82 4.03 -9.68 -2.12
C GLY A 82 3.41 -8.87 -3.26
N PHE A 83 2.33 -9.34 -3.89
CA PHE A 83 1.65 -8.58 -4.94
C PHE A 83 0.13 -8.74 -4.92
N TRP A 84 -0.55 -7.74 -5.48
CA TRP A 84 -1.99 -7.72 -5.64
C TRP A 84 -2.36 -7.46 -7.10
N SER A 85 -3.04 -8.43 -7.72
CA SER A 85 -3.55 -8.30 -9.07
C SER A 85 -4.85 -7.48 -9.12
N ILE A 86 -4.97 -6.64 -10.14
CA ILE A 86 -6.10 -5.73 -10.33
C ILE A 86 -6.34 -5.47 -11.82
N SER A 87 -7.61 -5.30 -12.19
CA SER A 87 -7.92 -4.80 -13.53
C SER A 87 -7.60 -3.29 -13.64
N SER A 88 -6.95 -2.91 -14.73
CA SER A 88 -6.71 -1.52 -15.16
C SER A 88 -8.01 -0.71 -15.31
N LYS A 89 -9.15 -1.40 -15.47
CA LYS A 89 -10.50 -0.82 -15.50
C LYS A 89 -11.04 -0.45 -14.12
N ASN A 90 -10.40 -0.88 -13.03
CA ASN A 90 -10.82 -0.48 -11.69
C ASN A 90 -10.66 1.05 -11.53
N PRO A 91 -11.70 1.79 -11.13
CA PRO A 91 -11.66 3.27 -11.08
C PRO A 91 -10.64 3.83 -10.08
N TYR A 92 -10.16 3.02 -9.14
CA TYR A 92 -9.21 3.41 -8.12
C TYR A 92 -7.77 3.03 -8.42
N VAL A 93 -7.49 2.26 -9.49
CA VAL A 93 -6.13 1.75 -9.76
C VAL A 93 -5.12 2.90 -9.84
N LYS A 94 -5.43 3.96 -10.59
CA LYS A 94 -4.55 5.12 -10.78
C LYS A 94 -4.33 5.94 -9.49
N LYS A 95 -5.11 5.69 -8.43
CA LYS A 95 -5.00 6.37 -7.14
C LYS A 95 -4.10 5.61 -6.15
N ILE A 96 -3.65 4.40 -6.47
CA ILE A 96 -2.75 3.63 -5.62
C ILE A 96 -1.34 4.19 -5.74
N ASN A 97 -0.68 4.46 -4.61
CA ASN A 97 0.74 4.83 -4.60
C ASN A 97 1.48 4.14 -3.44
N PRO A 98 2.83 4.09 -3.52
CA PRO A 98 3.65 3.63 -2.42
C PRO A 98 3.36 4.40 -1.12
N GLY A 99 3.31 3.68 0.00
CA GLY A 99 2.99 4.22 1.32
C GLY A 99 1.50 4.21 1.67
N ASP A 100 0.61 3.92 0.71
CA ASP A 100 -0.79 3.67 1.01
C ASP A 100 -0.95 2.40 1.86
N ILE A 101 -2.00 2.34 2.69
CA ILE A 101 -2.23 1.25 3.64
C ILE A 101 -3.48 0.47 3.25
N GLY A 102 -3.41 -0.86 3.35
CA GLY A 102 -4.48 -1.77 2.97
C GLY A 102 -4.87 -2.73 4.08
N VAL A 103 -6.14 -3.15 4.08
CA VAL A 103 -6.66 -4.28 4.87
C VAL A 103 -7.20 -5.33 3.91
N PHE A 104 -6.84 -6.59 4.15
CA PHE A 104 -7.32 -7.70 3.34
C PHE A 104 -8.70 -8.16 3.80
N LEU A 105 -9.65 -8.23 2.86
CA LEU A 105 -10.96 -8.80 3.06
C LEU A 105 -11.12 -10.05 2.18
N ALA A 106 -11.15 -11.23 2.80
CA ALA A 106 -11.47 -12.48 2.12
C ALA A 106 -12.98 -12.73 2.16
N THR A 107 -13.60 -12.91 0.99
CA THR A 107 -15.04 -13.12 0.82
C THR A 107 -15.32 -14.35 -0.04
N GLY A 108 -15.48 -15.48 0.61
CA GLY A 108 -15.77 -16.77 -0.02
C GLY A 108 -17.04 -17.43 0.52
N ARG A 109 -17.28 -18.65 0.05
CA ARG A 109 -18.27 -19.58 0.61
C ARG A 109 -17.91 -19.96 2.04
N GLU A 110 -16.62 -20.18 2.32
CA GLU A 110 -16.14 -20.67 3.61
C GLU A 110 -15.97 -19.56 4.65
N ALA A 111 -15.62 -18.34 4.23
CA ALA A 111 -15.32 -17.25 5.16
C ALA A 111 -15.59 -15.87 4.57
N ARG A 112 -16.07 -14.96 5.44
CA ARG A 112 -16.14 -13.52 5.17
C ARG A 112 -15.42 -12.80 6.31
N VAL A 113 -14.13 -12.58 6.14
CA VAL A 113 -13.26 -12.11 7.22
C VAL A 113 -12.24 -11.08 6.74
N PHE A 114 -11.96 -10.11 7.60
CA PHE A 114 -10.76 -9.31 7.50
C PHE A 114 -9.59 -10.10 8.08
N ALA A 115 -8.56 -10.31 7.28
CA ALA A 115 -7.55 -11.34 7.56
C ALA A 115 -6.12 -10.79 7.68
N GLY A 116 -5.90 -9.49 7.52
CA GLY A 116 -4.58 -8.92 7.62
C GLY A 116 -4.49 -7.49 7.12
N GLU A 117 -3.27 -6.96 7.08
CA GLU A 117 -2.96 -5.62 6.64
C GLU A 117 -1.71 -5.59 5.75
N CYS A 118 -1.57 -4.54 4.95
CA CYS A 118 -0.38 -4.32 4.12
C CYS A 118 -0.04 -2.86 3.92
N THR A 119 1.21 -2.62 3.56
CA THR A 119 1.68 -1.37 2.97
C THR A 119 1.90 -1.57 1.49
N VAL A 120 1.37 -0.66 0.66
CA VAL A 120 1.64 -0.64 -0.78
C VAL A 120 3.08 -0.19 -1.00
N THR A 121 3.86 -0.96 -1.77
CA THR A 121 5.28 -0.69 -2.00
C THR A 121 5.61 -0.22 -3.42
N SER A 122 4.65 -0.28 -4.36
CA SER A 122 4.82 0.25 -5.72
C SER A 122 3.54 0.88 -6.28
N LYS A 123 3.71 1.63 -7.38
CA LYS A 123 2.57 2.05 -8.21
C LYS A 123 2.07 0.87 -9.04
N PRO A 124 0.80 0.87 -9.48
CA PRO A 124 0.31 -0.13 -10.40
C PRO A 124 1.12 -0.15 -11.70
N MET A 125 1.43 -1.35 -12.17
CA MET A 125 2.16 -1.62 -13.39
C MET A 125 1.53 -2.78 -14.16
N PRO A 126 1.75 -2.86 -15.49
CA PRO A 126 1.23 -3.97 -16.30
C PRO A 126 1.74 -5.32 -15.81
N LEU A 127 0.90 -6.36 -15.91
CA LEU A 127 1.24 -7.71 -15.48
C LEU A 127 2.28 -8.35 -16.41
N ASP A 128 3.47 -8.63 -15.87
CA ASP A 128 4.53 -9.34 -16.58
C ASP A 128 4.31 -10.86 -16.60
N LEU A 129 5.14 -11.59 -17.34
CA LEU A 129 5.03 -13.05 -17.46
C LEU A 129 5.28 -13.79 -16.14
N ALA A 130 6.10 -13.24 -15.24
CA ALA A 130 6.39 -13.87 -13.95
C ALA A 130 5.17 -13.81 -13.04
N HIS A 131 4.56 -12.63 -12.91
CA HIS A 131 3.34 -12.42 -12.12
C HIS A 131 2.12 -13.12 -12.74
N LYS A 132 2.04 -13.23 -14.08
CA LYS A 132 0.95 -13.96 -14.76
C LYS A 132 0.90 -15.42 -14.35
N LYS A 133 2.07 -16.05 -14.17
CA LYS A 133 2.18 -17.45 -13.73
C LYS A 133 1.73 -17.66 -12.29
N LEU A 134 1.69 -16.60 -11.48
CA LEU A 134 1.28 -16.65 -10.08
C LEU A 134 -0.23 -16.39 -9.88
N LEU A 135 -0.97 -16.02 -10.93
CA LEU A 135 -2.40 -15.74 -10.82
C LEU A 135 -3.22 -17.02 -10.57
N GLU A 136 -4.02 -17.01 -9.52
CA GLU A 136 -4.81 -18.17 -9.10
C GLU A 136 -6.18 -18.19 -9.77
N GLY A 137 -6.31 -18.79 -10.96
CA GLY A 137 -7.61 -19.04 -11.59
C GLY A 137 -8.48 -17.80 -11.87
N TYR A 138 -9.75 -18.02 -12.21
CA TYR A 138 -10.74 -16.96 -12.41
C TYR A 138 -11.30 -16.47 -11.07
N PRO A 139 -11.45 -15.16 -10.81
CA PRO A 139 -11.27 -14.04 -11.74
C PRO A 139 -9.86 -13.41 -11.80
N SER A 140 -8.86 -13.87 -11.03
CA SER A 140 -7.48 -13.35 -11.08
C SER A 140 -6.94 -13.28 -12.52
N THR A 141 -7.25 -14.27 -13.36
CA THR A 141 -6.87 -14.33 -14.79
C THR A 141 -7.40 -13.18 -15.65
N LEU A 142 -8.41 -12.43 -15.19
CA LEU A 142 -8.92 -11.23 -15.88
C LEU A 142 -8.12 -9.96 -15.56
N SER A 143 -7.18 -10.02 -14.61
CA SER A 143 -6.37 -8.88 -14.21
C SER A 143 -5.23 -8.66 -15.21
N ASP A 144 -4.97 -7.40 -15.53
CA ASP A 144 -3.95 -6.97 -16.49
C ASP A 144 -2.91 -6.03 -15.86
N SER A 145 -3.08 -5.68 -14.59
CA SER A 145 -2.17 -4.85 -13.80
C SER A 145 -1.96 -5.43 -12.41
N TYR A 146 -0.88 -5.04 -11.75
CA TYR A 146 -0.62 -5.38 -10.36
C TYR A 146 0.12 -4.25 -9.66
N PHE A 147 0.12 -4.28 -8.33
CA PHE A 147 1.04 -3.50 -7.50
C PHE A 147 1.61 -4.41 -6.42
N THR A 148 2.79 -4.06 -5.93
CA THR A 148 3.49 -4.81 -4.88
C THR A 148 3.04 -4.34 -3.50
N ILE A 149 3.07 -5.26 -2.54
CA ILE A 149 2.64 -5.06 -1.17
C ILE A 149 3.65 -5.71 -0.23
N ASP A 150 3.83 -5.09 0.94
CA ASP A 150 4.40 -5.73 2.12
C ASP A 150 3.24 -6.02 3.07
N GLY A 151 2.87 -7.29 3.21
CA GLY A 151 1.64 -7.72 3.85
C GLY A 151 1.86 -8.74 4.95
N LYS A 152 0.98 -8.73 5.95
CA LYS A 152 0.92 -9.74 7.00
C LYS A 152 -0.52 -10.14 7.30
N LEU A 153 -0.70 -11.41 7.63
CA LEU A 153 -1.98 -11.93 8.08
C LEU A 153 -2.11 -11.81 9.59
N TRP A 154 -3.32 -11.59 10.07
CA TRP A 154 -3.62 -11.59 11.48
C TRP A 154 -3.76 -13.03 11.98
N GLU A 155 -3.24 -13.32 13.17
CA GLU A 155 -3.40 -14.63 13.82
C GLU A 155 -4.87 -14.99 14.00
N LYS A 156 -5.71 -13.99 14.31
CA LYS A 156 -7.15 -14.14 14.44
C LYS A 156 -7.86 -13.22 13.44
N PRO A 157 -8.35 -13.76 12.31
CA PRO A 157 -9.19 -13.02 11.38
C PRO A 157 -10.46 -12.48 12.05
N LYS A 158 -10.93 -11.33 11.59
CA LYS A 158 -12.08 -10.61 12.16
C LYS A 158 -13.29 -10.81 11.27
N GLU A 159 -14.43 -11.21 11.84
CA GLU A 159 -15.66 -11.42 11.09
C GLU A 159 -16.11 -10.12 10.39
N ALA A 160 -16.28 -10.18 9.07
CA ALA A 160 -16.57 -9.00 8.27
C ALA A 160 -17.91 -8.35 8.63
N GLU A 161 -18.92 -9.15 9.01
CA GLU A 161 -20.23 -8.65 9.43
C GLU A 161 -20.16 -7.85 10.74
N LYS A 162 -19.52 -8.42 11.78
CA LYS A 162 -19.30 -7.73 13.06
C LYS A 162 -18.47 -6.46 12.89
N ALA A 163 -17.44 -6.52 12.05
CA ALA A 163 -16.64 -5.34 11.71
C ALA A 163 -17.48 -4.29 10.97
N ALA A 164 -18.23 -4.68 9.96
CA ALA A 164 -19.04 -3.80 9.12
C ALA A 164 -20.08 -2.98 9.91
N ALA A 165 -20.61 -3.53 11.01
CA ALA A 165 -21.49 -2.82 11.93
C ALA A 165 -20.84 -1.53 12.47
N LYS A 166 -19.52 -1.50 12.62
CA LYS A 166 -18.75 -0.38 13.20
C LYS A 166 -18.15 0.59 12.17
N LEU A 167 -18.08 0.22 10.90
CA LEU A 167 -17.41 1.05 9.87
C LEU A 167 -18.31 2.20 9.40
N SER A 168 -17.84 3.44 9.51
CA SER A 168 -18.61 4.64 9.20
C SER A 168 -18.98 4.74 7.71
N PHE A 169 -18.15 4.23 6.80
CA PHE A 169 -18.43 4.28 5.35
C PHE A 169 -19.61 3.39 4.92
N ILE A 170 -19.99 2.40 5.75
CA ILE A 170 -21.13 1.50 5.49
C ILE A 170 -22.39 2.15 6.04
N LYS A 171 -23.12 2.84 5.17
CA LYS A 171 -24.36 3.55 5.54
C LYS A 171 -25.53 2.59 5.81
N ASN A 172 -25.67 1.54 5.00
CA ASN A 172 -26.72 0.54 5.20
C ASN A 172 -26.13 -0.76 5.78
N LYS A 173 -26.28 -0.96 7.08
CA LYS A 173 -25.77 -2.14 7.80
C LYS A 173 -26.45 -3.44 7.40
N SER A 174 -27.73 -3.42 7.04
CA SER A 174 -28.46 -4.62 6.58
C SER A 174 -27.96 -5.15 5.23
N LYS A 175 -27.36 -4.29 4.40
CA LYS A 175 -26.80 -4.61 3.08
C LYS A 175 -25.31 -4.30 3.00
N TRP A 176 -24.58 -4.56 4.08
CA TRP A 176 -23.18 -4.21 4.22
C TRP A 176 -22.29 -4.82 3.11
N TYR A 177 -22.59 -6.03 2.66
CA TYR A 177 -21.82 -6.75 1.64
C TYR A 177 -21.73 -6.02 0.30
N ALA A 178 -22.73 -5.18 -0.03
CA ALA A 178 -22.73 -4.40 -1.26
C ALA A 178 -21.59 -3.37 -1.30
N TYR A 179 -21.18 -2.86 -0.13
CA TYR A 179 -20.11 -1.87 -0.02
C TYR A 179 -18.73 -2.45 -0.29
N PHE A 180 -18.58 -3.78 -0.21
CA PHE A 180 -17.33 -4.50 -0.50
C PHE A 180 -17.26 -5.07 -1.93
N GLN A 181 -18.20 -4.73 -2.82
CA GLN A 181 -18.19 -5.23 -4.19
C GLN A 181 -17.03 -4.68 -5.02
N GLY A 182 -16.25 -5.54 -5.65
CA GLY A 182 -15.09 -5.18 -6.47
C GLY A 182 -13.82 -5.78 -5.88
N THR A 183 -12.67 -5.28 -6.28
CA THR A 183 -11.35 -5.76 -5.82
C THR A 183 -10.63 -4.79 -4.89
N LEU A 184 -11.03 -3.51 -4.91
CA LEU A 184 -10.38 -2.44 -4.16
C LEU A 184 -11.41 -1.38 -3.76
N LYS A 185 -11.38 -0.95 -2.49
CA LYS A 185 -12.25 0.10 -1.96
C LYS A 185 -11.46 1.11 -1.14
N PRO A 186 -11.62 2.42 -1.36
CA PRO A 186 -11.11 3.41 -0.44
C PRO A 186 -11.94 3.40 0.85
N ILE A 187 -11.28 3.61 1.99
CA ILE A 187 -11.92 3.80 3.28
C ILE A 187 -11.36 5.02 4.00
N PRO A 188 -12.12 5.64 4.91
CA PRO A 188 -11.59 6.63 5.84
C PRO A 188 -10.51 6.04 6.75
N GLN A 189 -9.54 6.85 7.17
CA GLN A 189 -8.55 6.47 8.17
C GLN A 189 -9.19 5.95 9.46
N THR A 190 -10.26 6.62 9.92
CA THR A 190 -11.00 6.24 11.13
C THR A 190 -11.55 4.81 11.06
N ASP A 191 -11.97 4.36 9.87
CA ASP A 191 -12.48 3.01 9.67
C ASP A 191 -11.35 1.98 9.62
N TYR A 192 -10.18 2.36 9.09
CA TYR A 192 -8.97 1.53 9.18
C TYR A 192 -8.53 1.32 10.64
N GLU A 193 -8.51 2.38 11.43
CA GLU A 193 -8.15 2.32 12.86
C GLU A 193 -9.16 1.47 13.65
N ALA A 194 -10.46 1.61 13.35
CA ALA A 194 -11.49 0.74 13.91
C ALA A 194 -11.26 -0.73 13.53
N LEU A 195 -10.88 -1.03 12.29
CA LEU A 195 -10.56 -2.41 11.88
C LEU A 195 -9.36 -2.98 12.63
N LYS A 196 -8.37 -2.17 13.00
CA LYS A 196 -7.17 -2.63 13.71
C LYS A 196 -7.44 -2.98 15.18
N THR A 197 -8.34 -2.26 15.83
CA THR A 197 -8.65 -2.40 17.26
C THR A 197 -9.69 -3.47 17.60
N LEU A 198 -10.44 -3.95 16.61
CA LEU A 198 -11.43 -5.03 16.76
C LEU A 198 -10.85 -6.37 17.23
#